data_AF-A0A2G9TMW5-F1
#
_entry.id   AF-A0A2G9TMW5-F1
#
_cell.length_a   1.000
_cell.length_b   1.000
_cell.length_c   1.000
_cell.angle_alpha   90.00
_cell.angle_beta   90.00
_cell.angle_gamma   90.00
#
_symmetry.space_group_name_H-M   'P 1'
#
loop_
_entity.id
_entity.type
_entity.pdbx_description
1 polymer ?
#
loop_
_entity_poly.entity_id
_entity_poly.type
_entity_poly.pdbx_seq_one_letter_code
_entity_poly.pdbx_strand_id
1 'polypeptide(L)'
;LLEELDMELVFVRRFPEALQHWRTTGMGLLSRMQALEPYPAKNGAKLSADEAEYEVAKELLKTLEPSESPHIGTLSKSEWEAFCMYLLFAFRKKDGPKSKSVPEHSAAQSSECKNVPEHSTAQPSDNSQEKCDEEEKSAKS
;
A
#
# COMPACT_ATOMS: atom_id res chain seq x y z
N LEU A 1 -23.69 3.94 -25.34
CA LEU A 1 -22.32 3.48 -25.67
C LEU A 1 -21.96 2.12 -25.07
N LEU A 2 -21.70 1.99 -23.75
CA LEU A 2 -21.30 0.67 -23.18
C LEU A 2 -22.46 -0.34 -23.11
N GLU A 3 -23.70 0.13 -22.92
CA GLU A 3 -24.89 -0.72 -22.95
C GLU A 3 -25.10 -1.41 -24.31
N GLU A 4 -24.72 -0.74 -25.40
CA GLU A 4 -24.76 -1.26 -26.78
C GLU A 4 -23.69 -2.32 -27.05
N LEU A 5 -22.65 -2.37 -26.21
CA LEU A 5 -21.56 -3.36 -26.26
C LEU A 5 -21.79 -4.51 -25.27
N ASP A 6 -23.05 -4.75 -24.89
CA ASP A 6 -23.43 -5.78 -23.93
C ASP A 6 -22.68 -5.66 -22.59
N MET A 7 -22.43 -4.44 -22.11
CA MET A 7 -21.89 -4.20 -20.78
C MET A 7 -22.95 -3.60 -19.86
N GLU A 8 -23.00 -4.08 -18.63
CA GLU A 8 -23.84 -3.55 -17.57
C GLU A 8 -22.98 -2.90 -16.48
N LEU A 9 -23.43 -1.75 -15.98
CA LEU A 9 -22.75 -1.05 -14.90
C LEU A 9 -22.95 -1.81 -13.58
N VAL A 10 -21.86 -2.24 -12.96
CA VAL A 10 -21.87 -2.97 -11.67
C VAL A 10 -21.91 -1.98 -10.52
N PHE A 11 -21.05 -0.96 -10.57
CA PHE A 11 -21.05 0.12 -9.59
C PHE A 11 -20.36 1.36 -10.11
N VAL A 12 -20.71 2.50 -9.51
CA VAL A 12 -19.95 3.75 -9.54
C VAL A 12 -19.80 4.22 -8.10
N ARG A 13 -18.59 4.63 -7.70
CA ARG A 13 -18.30 5.19 -6.37
C ARG A 13 -17.28 6.29 -6.48
N ARG A 14 -17.39 7.31 -5.62
CA ARG A 14 -16.30 8.28 -5.45
C ARG A 14 -15.13 7.61 -4.73
N PHE A 15 -13.91 8.09 -4.97
CA PHE A 15 -12.72 7.52 -4.34
C PHE A 15 -12.76 7.45 -2.80
N PRO A 16 -13.24 8.48 -2.07
CA PRO A 16 -13.35 8.43 -0.61
C PRO A 16 -14.28 7.31 -0.11
N GLU A 17 -15.40 7.10 -0.79
CA GLU A 17 -16.38 6.05 -0.47
C GLU A 17 -15.80 4.66 -0.72
N ALA A 18 -15.07 4.52 -1.82
CA ALA A 18 -14.32 3.32 -2.17
C ALA A 18 -13.24 3.01 -1.13
N LEU A 19 -12.44 4.01 -0.75
CA LEU A 19 -11.37 3.85 0.23
C LEU A 19 -11.94 3.42 1.59
N GLN A 20 -13.07 3.98 2.02
CA GLN A 20 -13.73 3.57 3.26
C GLN A 20 -14.22 2.12 3.21
N HIS A 21 -14.74 1.67 2.07
CA HIS A 21 -15.21 0.29 1.88
C HIS A 21 -14.07 -0.73 1.94
N TRP A 22 -12.93 -0.44 1.32
CA TRP A 22 -11.78 -1.36 1.29
C TRP A 22 -10.73 -1.11 2.36
N ARG A 23 -10.94 -0.14 3.26
CA ARG A 23 -9.96 0.26 4.27
C ARG A 23 -9.46 -0.94 5.06
N THR A 24 -10.37 -1.69 5.67
CA THR A 24 -10.05 -2.80 6.58
C THR A 24 -9.27 -3.92 5.90
N THR A 25 -9.64 -4.29 4.68
CA THR A 25 -9.00 -5.38 3.93
C THR A 25 -7.72 -4.92 3.22
N GLY A 26 -7.65 -3.64 2.83
CA GLY A 26 -6.59 -3.05 2.04
C GLY A 26 -5.45 -2.40 2.83
N MET A 27 -5.60 -2.19 4.15
CA MET A 27 -4.59 -1.48 4.97
C MET A 27 -3.18 -2.05 4.81
N GLY A 28 -3.03 -3.38 4.83
CA GLY A 28 -1.71 -4.02 4.72
C GLY A 28 -1.00 -3.72 3.39
N LEU A 29 -1.76 -3.57 2.30
CA LEU A 29 -1.21 -3.19 1.00
C LEU A 29 -0.85 -1.70 0.98
N LEU A 30 -1.74 -0.83 1.50
CA LEU A 30 -1.49 0.61 1.59
C LEU A 30 -0.20 0.92 2.37
N SER A 31 0.04 0.21 3.47
CA SER A 31 1.29 0.34 4.25
C SER A 31 2.52 -0.08 3.46
N ARG A 32 2.46 -1.18 2.70
CA ARG A 32 3.60 -1.65 1.89
C ARG A 32 3.90 -0.74 0.69
N MET A 33 2.87 -0.12 0.12
CA MET A 33 3.01 0.83 -0.98
C MET A 33 3.47 2.22 -0.51
N GLN A 34 3.57 2.46 0.80
CA GLN A 34 3.76 3.81 1.36
C GLN A 34 2.73 4.80 0.79
N ALA A 35 1.50 4.34 0.61
CA ALA A 35 0.44 5.09 -0.06
C ALA A 35 -0.11 6.24 0.79
N LEU A 36 0.23 6.30 2.09
CA LEU A 36 -0.16 7.33 3.03
C LEU A 36 1.09 7.77 3.80
N GLU A 37 1.20 9.07 4.06
CA GLU A 37 2.26 9.65 4.86
C GLU A 37 1.94 9.52 6.36
N PRO A 38 2.90 9.09 7.20
CA PRO A 38 2.70 9.05 8.64
C PRO A 38 2.68 10.47 9.25
N TYR A 39 1.61 10.79 9.97
CA TYR A 39 1.44 12.02 10.72
C TYR A 39 1.16 11.73 12.21
N PRO A 40 1.83 12.40 13.17
CA PRO A 40 2.89 13.39 12.96
C PRO A 40 4.15 12.76 12.34
N ALA A 41 5.03 13.59 11.80
CA ALA A 41 6.25 13.09 11.16
C ALA A 41 7.11 12.28 12.15
N LYS A 42 7.55 11.09 11.72
CA LYS A 42 8.38 10.21 12.55
C LYS A 42 9.85 10.58 12.47
N ASN A 43 10.56 10.51 13.59
CA ASN A 43 12.03 10.65 13.66
C ASN A 43 12.59 11.92 13.00
N GLY A 44 11.84 13.02 13.02
CA GLY A 44 12.24 14.27 12.38
C GLY A 44 12.19 14.25 10.85
N ALA A 45 11.48 13.29 10.24
CA ALA A 45 11.21 13.29 8.81
C ALA A 45 10.46 14.57 8.41
N LYS A 46 10.68 15.00 7.16
CA LYS A 46 9.96 16.14 6.59
C LYS A 46 8.63 15.65 6.01
N LEU A 47 7.54 16.35 6.34
CA LEU A 47 6.25 16.15 5.67
C LEU A 47 6.29 16.63 4.22
N SER A 48 5.44 16.05 3.39
CA SER A 48 5.35 16.34 1.97
C SER A 48 4.80 17.74 1.70
N ALA A 49 3.94 18.24 2.58
CA ALA A 49 3.37 19.59 2.54
C ALA A 49 3.56 20.35 3.87
N ASP A 50 3.08 21.60 3.91
CA ASP A 50 3.10 22.43 5.11
C ASP A 50 2.16 21.88 6.19
N GLU A 51 2.49 22.10 7.47
CA GLU A 51 1.70 21.64 8.62
C GLU A 51 0.22 22.04 8.55
N ALA A 52 -0.09 23.19 7.94
CA ALA A 52 -1.45 23.69 7.75
C ALA A 52 -2.31 22.78 6.83
N GLU A 53 -1.68 21.96 5.98
CA GLU A 53 -2.40 20.99 5.14
C GLU A 53 -2.86 19.74 5.91
N TYR A 54 -2.48 19.60 7.19
CA TYR A 54 -2.76 18.42 8.01
C TYR A 54 -3.70 18.71 9.20
N GLU A 55 -4.40 19.86 9.22
CA GLU A 55 -5.28 20.23 10.34
C GLU A 55 -6.35 19.17 10.66
N VAL A 56 -6.90 18.49 9.64
CA VAL A 56 -7.86 17.39 9.85
C VAL A 56 -7.22 16.18 10.55
N ALA A 57 -5.97 15.85 10.19
CA ALA A 57 -5.22 14.77 10.81
C ALA A 57 -4.88 15.10 12.27
N LYS A 58 -4.52 16.36 12.53
CA LYS A 58 -4.25 16.91 13.86
C LYS A 58 -5.48 16.92 14.76
N GLU A 59 -6.64 17.27 14.22
CA GLU A 59 -7.91 17.18 14.94
C GLU A 59 -8.26 15.74 15.28
N LEU A 60 -8.09 14.81 14.34
CA LEU A 60 -8.32 13.38 14.58
C LEU A 60 -7.42 12.85 15.70
N LEU A 61 -6.14 13.21 15.73
CA LEU A 61 -5.22 12.81 16.80
C LEU A 61 -5.65 13.30 18.18
N LYS A 62 -6.24 14.50 18.29
CA LYS A 62 -6.77 15.00 19.57
C LYS A 62 -7.94 14.16 20.10
N THR A 63 -8.67 13.48 19.21
CA THR A 63 -9.79 12.61 19.59
C THR A 63 -9.38 11.19 19.93
N LEU A 64 -8.14 10.79 19.59
CA LEU A 64 -7.63 9.47 19.91
C LEU A 64 -7.09 9.47 21.34
N GLU A 65 -7.38 8.40 22.09
CA GLU A 65 -6.82 8.22 23.42
C GLU A 65 -5.29 8.26 23.36
N PRO A 66 -4.61 8.91 24.33
CA PRO A 66 -3.16 8.99 24.37
C PRO A 66 -2.57 7.63 24.78
N SER A 67 -2.58 6.65 23.87
CA SER A 67 -1.62 5.55 23.92
C SER A 67 -0.23 6.08 23.52
N GLU A 68 0.83 5.31 23.76
CA GLU A 68 2.24 5.76 23.81
C GLU A 68 2.80 6.58 22.61
N SER A 69 2.06 6.76 21.51
CA SER A 69 2.25 7.81 20.51
C SER A 69 1.38 7.48 19.29
N PRO A 70 0.10 7.91 19.22
CA PRO A 70 -0.72 7.62 18.06
C PRO A 70 -0.12 8.32 16.84
N HIS A 71 0.16 7.53 15.80
CA HIS A 71 0.48 8.03 14.47
C HIS A 71 -0.60 7.52 13.53
N ILE A 72 -1.01 8.37 12.60
CA ILE A 72 -2.02 8.06 11.58
C ILE A 72 -1.40 8.19 10.19
N GLY A 73 -1.83 7.34 9.26
CA GLY A 73 -1.53 7.54 7.85
C GLY A 73 -2.53 8.53 7.25
N THR A 74 -2.05 9.58 6.59
CA THR A 74 -2.86 10.61 5.94
C THR A 74 -2.27 11.05 4.61
N LEU A 75 -3.04 11.84 3.86
CA LEU A 75 -2.55 12.67 2.76
C LEU A 75 -2.64 14.14 3.19
N SER A 76 -1.92 15.01 2.52
CA SER A 76 -2.10 16.46 2.69
C SER A 76 -3.48 16.89 2.17
N LYS A 77 -3.97 18.06 2.58
CA LYS A 77 -5.24 18.61 2.10
C LYS A 77 -5.28 18.70 0.57
N SER A 78 -4.23 19.23 -0.05
CA SER A 78 -4.18 19.42 -1.51
C SER A 78 -4.17 18.08 -2.25
N GLU A 79 -3.42 17.09 -1.75
CA GLU A 79 -3.41 15.72 -2.27
C GLU A 79 -4.78 15.06 -2.13
N TRP A 80 -5.45 15.25 -0.99
CA TRP A 80 -6.78 14.71 -0.75
C TRP A 80 -7.82 15.32 -1.69
N GLU A 81 -7.76 16.63 -1.93
CA GLU A 81 -8.63 17.32 -2.90
C GLU A 81 -8.43 16.77 -4.31
N ALA A 82 -7.17 16.60 -4.75
CA ALA A 82 -6.86 15.98 -6.03
C ALA A 82 -7.32 14.53 -6.12
N PHE A 83 -7.11 13.74 -5.07
CA PHE A 83 -7.56 12.35 -4.96
C PHE A 83 -9.09 12.22 -5.08
N CYS A 84 -9.83 13.15 -4.48
CA CYS A 84 -11.29 13.18 -4.51
C CYS A 84 -11.88 13.50 -5.89
N MET A 85 -11.09 13.99 -6.86
CA MET A 85 -11.58 14.27 -8.22
C MET A 85 -11.88 12.99 -9.01
N TYR A 86 -11.31 11.85 -8.61
CA TYR A 86 -11.47 10.60 -9.32
C TYR A 86 -12.72 9.82 -8.87
N LEU A 87 -13.22 8.98 -9.77
CA LEU A 87 -14.32 8.04 -9.51
C LEU A 87 -13.95 6.63 -10.00
N LEU A 88 -14.42 5.61 -9.28
CA LEU A 88 -14.29 4.22 -9.67
C LEU A 88 -15.60 3.76 -10.28
N PHE A 89 -15.50 3.06 -11.39
CA PHE A 89 -16.63 2.39 -11.99
C PHE A 89 -16.20 1.01 -12.48
N ALA A 90 -17.12 0.06 -12.43
CA ALA A 90 -16.90 -1.27 -12.98
C ALA A 90 -18.09 -1.63 -13.85
N PHE A 91 -17.80 -2.21 -15.01
CA PHE A 91 -18.77 -2.80 -15.90
C PHE A 91 -18.54 -4.31 -15.97
N ARG A 92 -19.61 -5.07 -16.11
CA ARG A 92 -19.59 -6.51 -16.35
C ARG A 92 -20.17 -6.78 -17.72
N LYS A 93 -19.57 -7.72 -18.45
CA LYS A 93 -20.15 -8.21 -19.71
C LYS A 93 -21.43 -8.99 -19.41
N LYS A 94 -22.52 -8.67 -20.09
CA LYS A 94 -23.78 -9.42 -20.03
C LYS A 94 -23.51 -10.82 -20.56
N ASP A 95 -24.08 -11.83 -19.90
CA ASP A 95 -24.04 -13.19 -20.42
C ASP A 95 -24.83 -13.22 -21.73
N GLY A 96 -24.12 -13.28 -22.86
CA GLY A 96 -24.73 -13.56 -24.16
C GLY A 96 -25.37 -14.95 -24.16
N PRO A 97 -26.22 -15.29 -25.14
CA PRO A 97 -26.71 -16.65 -25.28
C PRO A 97 -25.50 -17.58 -25.36
N LYS A 98 -25.31 -18.40 -24.32
CA LYS A 98 -24.20 -19.35 -24.24
C LYS A 98 -24.19 -20.14 -25.54
N SER A 99 -23.20 -19.90 -26.40
CA SER A 99 -22.91 -20.81 -27.48
C SER A 99 -22.68 -22.16 -26.80
N LYS A 100 -23.54 -23.12 -27.13
CA LYS A 100 -23.43 -24.48 -26.63
C LYS A 100 -21.99 -24.94 -26.87
N SER A 101 -21.40 -25.49 -25.83
CA SER A 101 -20.10 -26.14 -25.81
C SER A 101 -19.78 -26.86 -27.12
N VAL A 102 -18.76 -26.38 -27.82
CA VAL A 102 -18.00 -27.23 -28.75
C VAL A 102 -16.87 -27.85 -27.92
N PRO A 103 -16.75 -29.19 -27.86
CA PRO A 103 -15.59 -29.81 -27.24
C PRO A 103 -14.43 -29.73 -28.22
N GLU A 104 -13.38 -28.99 -27.89
CA GLU A 104 -12.11 -29.09 -28.60
C GLU A 104 -10.93 -29.30 -27.66
N HIS A 105 -9.99 -30.06 -28.22
CA HIS A 105 -9.01 -30.92 -27.61
C HIS A 105 -7.75 -30.20 -27.07
N SER A 106 -7.25 -30.75 -25.95
CA SER A 106 -5.85 -31.05 -25.59
C SER A 106 -4.73 -29.99 -25.68
N ALA A 107 -4.01 -29.92 -24.55
CA ALA A 107 -2.62 -29.47 -24.34
C ALA A 107 -2.38 -27.94 -24.39
N ALA A 108 -1.83 -27.28 -23.37
CA ALA A 108 -0.73 -27.72 -22.51
C ALA A 108 -0.95 -27.36 -21.04
N GLN A 109 -0.52 -28.29 -20.19
CA GLN A 109 -0.31 -28.09 -18.76
C GLN A 109 0.85 -27.11 -18.54
N SER A 110 0.69 -26.14 -17.64
CA SER A 110 1.81 -25.52 -16.93
C SER A 110 1.44 -25.45 -15.44
N SER A 111 1.90 -26.49 -14.76
CA SER A 111 2.36 -26.56 -13.36
C SER A 111 1.76 -25.61 -12.33
N GLU A 112 0.95 -26.22 -11.49
CA GLU A 112 0.84 -26.07 -10.04
C GLU A 112 2.14 -25.60 -9.34
N CYS A 113 2.13 -24.40 -8.74
CA CYS A 113 3.14 -23.99 -7.76
C CYS A 113 2.72 -24.48 -6.38
N LYS A 114 3.09 -25.72 -6.02
CA LYS A 114 3.06 -26.21 -4.64
C LYS A 114 4.46 -26.19 -4.03
N ASN A 115 4.48 -25.70 -2.80
CA ASN A 115 5.54 -25.62 -1.80
C ASN A 115 6.61 -26.74 -1.85
N VAL A 116 7.85 -26.37 -1.52
CA VAL A 116 8.86 -27.26 -0.93
C VAL A 116 9.61 -26.51 0.19
N PRO A 117 10.01 -27.17 1.30
CA PRO A 117 10.10 -26.61 2.66
C PRO A 117 11.51 -26.26 3.16
N GLU A 118 11.56 -25.62 4.33
CA GLU A 118 12.72 -25.46 5.23
C GLU A 118 13.42 -26.79 5.56
N HIS A 119 14.77 -26.80 5.64
CA HIS A 119 15.53 -27.04 6.89
C HIS A 119 17.07 -26.93 6.69
N SER A 120 17.71 -26.11 7.54
CA SER A 120 19.05 -26.20 8.20
C SER A 120 20.16 -27.11 7.61
N THR A 121 21.46 -26.79 7.59
CA THR A 121 22.34 -26.43 8.73
C THR A 121 23.79 -26.15 8.26
N ALA A 122 24.56 -25.42 9.09
CA ALA A 122 26.02 -25.49 9.33
C ALA A 122 27.01 -24.53 8.61
N GLN A 123 27.87 -23.93 9.45
CA GLN A 123 28.95 -22.94 9.20
C GLN A 123 30.17 -23.52 8.45
N PRO A 124 31.16 -22.69 8.04
CA PRO A 124 32.35 -22.54 8.90
C PRO A 124 32.95 -21.12 8.99
N SER A 125 33.68 -20.90 10.08
CA SER A 125 34.59 -19.78 10.37
C SER A 125 35.93 -19.95 9.64
N ASP A 126 36.56 -18.88 9.15
CA ASP A 126 37.96 -18.56 9.46
C ASP A 126 38.34 -17.11 9.09
N ASN A 127 39.33 -16.65 9.82
CA ASN A 127 39.86 -15.34 10.14
C ASN A 127 40.84 -14.80 9.08
N SER A 128 40.85 -13.48 8.83
CA SER A 128 42.07 -12.67 8.61
C SER A 128 41.78 -11.18 8.67
N GLN A 129 42.54 -10.51 9.53
CA GLN A 129 42.61 -9.09 9.86
C GLN A 129 42.89 -8.18 8.65
N GLU A 130 42.34 -6.95 8.65
CA GLU A 130 43.18 -5.75 8.60
C GLU A 130 42.48 -4.55 9.27
N LYS A 131 43.31 -3.70 9.85
CA LYS A 131 43.09 -2.75 10.94
C LYS A 131 43.35 -1.34 10.40
N CYS A 132 42.45 -0.39 10.64
CA CYS A 132 42.76 1.04 10.59
C CYS A 132 42.20 1.68 11.87
N ASP A 133 43.12 2.06 12.76
CA ASP A 133 42.85 2.67 14.05
C ASP A 133 42.32 4.10 13.93
N GLU A 134 41.45 4.46 14.89
CA GLU A 134 41.15 5.83 15.33
C GLU A 134 42.37 6.53 15.91
N GLU A 135 42.47 7.85 15.77
CA GLU A 135 42.86 8.68 16.92
C GLU A 135 42.20 10.06 16.87
N GLU A 136 41.25 10.26 17.78
CA GLU A 136 40.77 11.55 18.25
C GLU A 136 41.79 12.12 19.25
N LYS A 137 42.10 13.42 19.17
CA LYS A 137 42.46 14.17 20.39
C LYS A 137 42.20 15.67 20.30
N SER A 138 41.45 16.11 21.29
CA SER A 138 41.10 17.46 21.68
C SER A 138 42.19 18.13 22.56
N ALA A 139 42.05 19.45 22.73
CA ALA A 139 42.73 20.40 23.63
C ALA A 139 44.11 20.93 23.16
N LYS A 140 44.48 22.21 23.31
CA LYS A 140 44.21 23.14 24.42
C LYS A 140 44.73 24.57 24.09
N SER A 141 44.15 25.55 24.80
CA SER A 141 44.68 26.89 25.18
C SER A 141 44.69 28.03 24.15
#